data_AF-A0A8S3H4H9-F1
#
_entry.id   AF-A0A8S3H4H9-F1
#
_cell.length_a   1.000
_cell.length_b   1.000
_cell.length_c   1.000
_cell.angle_alpha   90.00
_cell.angle_beta   90.00
_cell.angle_gamma   90.00
#
_symmetry.space_group_name_H-M   'P 1'
#
loop_
_entity.id
_entity.type
_entity.pdbx_description
1 polymer ?
#
loop_
_entity_poly.entity_id
_entity_poly.type
_entity_poly.pdbx_seq_one_letter_code
_entity_poly.pdbx_strand_id
1 'polypeptide(L)'
;STWDGFMNTYIVPKLVTTMQQFIIDPRQQVLDPWHWFISWYDVVPLASMIAILEKTFFPKWLQVLNVWLNTNPNYQEIQRWYSGWRSLLPLAIINHTVIKEKLTEGLVMIDRRISGSVNVQSTPQPPPLPNVNINYEAIYNRGVATTSSTVVSSFKDLVEKKASDHNLLFLPITNRTFEGKQVYQFGNANIYIDKNVIFVYENNQWIPLRLNDLIHRAV
;
A
#
# COMPACT_ATOMS: atom_id res chain seq x y z
N SER A 1 -23.95 -2.64 25.07
CA SER A 1 -25.27 -3.31 25.14
C SER A 1 -25.11 -4.77 25.56
N THR A 2 -26.18 -5.45 25.99
CA THR A 2 -26.17 -6.90 26.31
C THR A 2 -25.67 -7.75 25.14
N TRP A 3 -25.93 -7.31 23.91
CA TRP A 3 -25.42 -7.90 22.67
C TRP A 3 -23.89 -7.88 22.56
N ASP A 4 -23.25 -6.74 22.85
CA ASP A 4 -21.78 -6.63 22.84
C ASP A 4 -21.13 -7.54 23.88
N GLY A 5 -21.77 -7.67 25.05
CA GLY A 5 -21.36 -8.60 26.10
C GLY A 5 -21.40 -10.04 25.61
N PHE A 6 -22.53 -10.47 25.02
CA PHE A 6 -22.67 -11.81 24.45
C PHE A 6 -21.62 -12.11 23.38
N MET A 7 -21.40 -11.18 22.44
CA MET A 7 -20.41 -11.34 21.37
C MET A 7 -19.00 -11.50 21.93
N ASN A 8 -18.60 -10.65 22.86
CA ASN A 8 -17.27 -10.69 23.48
C ASN A 8 -17.05 -11.93 24.36
N THR A 9 -18.10 -12.48 24.96
CA THR A 9 -17.99 -13.66 25.82
C THR A 9 -18.02 -14.98 25.05
N TYR A 10 -18.81 -15.10 23.98
CA TYR A 10 -19.06 -16.42 23.35
C TYR A 10 -18.58 -16.56 21.91
N ILE A 11 -18.57 -15.47 21.13
CA ILE A 11 -18.24 -15.52 19.70
C ILE A 11 -16.79 -15.11 19.46
N VAL A 12 -16.38 -13.95 19.95
CA VAL A 12 -15.02 -13.42 19.79
C VAL A 12 -13.93 -14.40 20.24
N PRO A 13 -14.04 -15.08 21.41
CA PRO A 13 -13.00 -16.02 21.83
C PRO A 13 -12.84 -17.20 20.87
N LYS A 14 -13.94 -17.70 20.29
CA LYS A 14 -13.88 -18.79 19.31
C LYS A 14 -13.20 -18.34 18.02
N LEU A 15 -13.53 -17.15 17.52
CA LEU A 15 -12.86 -16.56 16.36
C LEU A 15 -11.36 -16.35 16.61
N VAL A 16 -10.98 -15.90 17.80
CA VAL A 16 -9.56 -15.82 18.22
C VAL A 16 -8.91 -17.19 18.14
N THR A 17 -9.50 -18.23 18.73
CA THR A 17 -8.94 -19.59 18.70
C THR A 17 -8.80 -20.12 17.27
N THR A 18 -9.82 -19.94 16.41
CA THR A 18 -9.77 -20.34 15.00
C THR A 18 -8.60 -19.66 14.28
N MET A 19 -8.43 -18.35 14.46
CA MET A 19 -7.33 -17.60 13.82
C MET A 19 -5.95 -17.89 14.45
N GLN A 20 -5.90 -18.25 15.74
CA GLN A 20 -4.69 -18.73 16.40
C GLN A 20 -4.25 -20.10 15.91
N GLN A 21 -5.17 -20.97 15.50
CA GLN A 21 -4.85 -22.28 14.92
C GLN A 21 -4.62 -22.21 13.40
N PHE A 22 -5.04 -21.10 12.76
CA PHE A 22 -4.87 -20.90 11.34
C PHE A 22 -3.39 -20.91 10.92
N ILE A 23 -3.07 -21.76 9.95
CA ILE A 23 -1.73 -21.92 9.38
C ILE A 23 -1.66 -21.10 8.09
N ILE A 24 -0.60 -20.31 7.97
CA ILE A 24 -0.31 -19.53 6.77
C ILE A 24 0.80 -20.25 6.02
N ASP A 25 0.46 -20.84 4.88
CA ASP A 25 1.38 -21.59 4.03
C ASP A 25 1.31 -21.04 2.60
N PRO A 26 2.38 -20.40 2.10
CA PRO A 26 2.40 -19.84 0.75
C PRO A 26 2.40 -20.89 -0.37
N ARG A 27 2.72 -22.16 -0.07
CA ARG A 27 2.73 -23.25 -1.05
C ARG A 27 1.38 -23.94 -1.15
N GLN A 28 0.68 -24.08 -0.02
CA GLN A 28 -0.61 -24.77 0.05
C GLN A 28 -1.52 -24.14 1.10
N GLN A 29 -2.12 -23.00 0.74
CA GLN A 29 -3.02 -22.31 1.65
C GLN A 29 -4.39 -23.00 1.71
N VAL A 30 -4.78 -23.47 2.90
CA VAL A 30 -6.16 -23.86 3.21
C VAL A 30 -6.91 -22.61 3.69
N LEU A 31 -8.05 -22.29 3.08
CA LEU A 31 -8.80 -21.05 3.35
C LEU A 31 -10.09 -21.25 4.15
N ASP A 32 -10.51 -22.47 4.47
CA ASP A 32 -11.78 -22.69 5.20
C ASP A 32 -11.85 -21.94 6.53
N PRO A 33 -10.82 -21.97 7.41
CA PRO A 33 -10.86 -21.20 8.65
C PRO A 33 -10.91 -19.69 8.43
N TRP A 34 -10.31 -19.21 7.33
CA TRP A 34 -10.40 -17.80 6.94
C TRP A 34 -11.83 -17.44 6.51
N HIS A 35 -12.47 -18.27 5.69
CA HIS A 35 -13.86 -18.05 5.27
C HIS A 35 -14.83 -18.10 6.46
N TRP A 36 -14.63 -19.02 7.41
CA TRP A 36 -15.40 -19.05 8.66
C TRP A 36 -15.19 -17.80 9.51
N PHE A 37 -14.01 -17.19 9.48
CA PHE A 37 -13.78 -15.92 10.17
C PHE A 37 -14.49 -14.76 9.46
N ILE A 38 -14.34 -14.66 8.14
CA ILE A 38 -14.95 -13.58 7.33
C ILE A 38 -16.48 -13.63 7.33
N SER A 39 -17.10 -14.81 7.48
CA SER A 39 -18.55 -14.94 7.54
C SER A 39 -19.20 -14.23 8.74
N TRP A 40 -18.41 -13.77 9.73
CA TRP A 40 -18.90 -13.00 10.88
C TRP A 40 -18.67 -11.49 10.76
N TYR A 41 -18.14 -11.02 9.63
CA TYR A 41 -17.76 -9.63 9.41
C TYR A 41 -18.89 -8.62 9.59
N ASP A 42 -20.12 -8.98 9.22
CA ASP A 42 -21.32 -8.15 9.33
C ASP A 42 -22.00 -8.21 10.71
N VAL A 43 -21.65 -9.21 11.52
CA VAL A 43 -22.25 -9.45 12.86
C VAL A 43 -21.34 -8.99 14.00
N VAL A 44 -20.03 -9.19 13.86
CA VAL A 44 -19.04 -8.85 14.89
C VAL A 44 -18.58 -7.40 14.72
N PRO A 45 -18.44 -6.63 15.81
CA PRO A 45 -17.93 -5.26 15.72
C PRO A 45 -16.60 -5.20 14.96
N LEU A 46 -16.50 -4.24 14.02
CA LEU A 46 -15.32 -4.07 13.17
C LEU A 46 -14.03 -4.01 14.01
N ALA A 47 -14.04 -3.26 15.12
CA ALA A 47 -12.89 -3.15 16.02
C ALA A 47 -12.39 -4.51 16.55
N SER A 48 -13.31 -5.45 16.86
CA SER A 48 -12.95 -6.80 17.28
C SER A 48 -12.32 -7.59 16.13
N MET A 49 -12.87 -7.49 14.91
CA MET A 49 -12.27 -8.13 13.72
C MET A 49 -10.84 -7.66 13.48
N ILE A 50 -10.60 -6.34 13.57
CA ILE A 50 -9.26 -5.75 13.41
C ILE A 50 -8.33 -6.27 14.51
N ALA A 51 -8.75 -6.23 15.76
CA ALA A 51 -7.94 -6.67 16.90
C ALA A 51 -7.56 -8.17 16.81
N ILE A 52 -8.47 -9.01 16.32
CA ILE A 52 -8.19 -10.44 16.09
C ILE A 52 -7.13 -10.59 14.99
N LEU A 53 -7.31 -9.95 13.83
CA LEU A 53 -6.36 -10.03 12.72
C LEU A 53 -4.98 -9.53 13.13
N GLU A 54 -4.92 -8.38 13.80
CA GLU A 54 -3.67 -7.77 14.29
C GLU A 54 -2.90 -8.71 15.23
N LYS A 55 -3.59 -9.38 16.15
CA LYS A 55 -2.94 -10.20 17.17
C LYS A 55 -2.64 -11.63 16.72
N THR A 56 -3.40 -12.18 15.79
CA THR A 56 -3.38 -13.63 15.49
C THR A 56 -2.95 -13.96 14.07
N PHE A 57 -3.26 -13.11 13.09
CA PHE A 57 -2.98 -13.34 11.68
C PHE A 57 -1.68 -12.65 11.25
N PHE A 58 -1.58 -11.33 11.43
CA PHE A 58 -0.46 -10.55 10.88
C PHE A 58 0.92 -10.95 11.40
N PRO A 59 1.13 -11.32 12.68
CA PRO A 59 2.44 -11.77 13.15
C PRO A 59 2.93 -13.00 12.38
N LYS A 60 2.03 -13.97 12.15
CA LYS A 60 2.34 -15.17 11.36
C LYS A 60 2.56 -14.83 9.89
N TRP A 61 1.71 -13.97 9.34
CA TRP A 61 1.75 -13.58 7.93
C TRP A 61 3.07 -12.87 7.59
N LEU A 62 3.48 -11.91 8.42
CA LEU A 62 4.76 -11.22 8.30
C LEU A 62 5.96 -12.16 8.51
N GLN A 63 5.86 -13.09 9.47
CA GLN A 63 6.90 -14.09 9.69
C GLN A 63 7.11 -14.99 8.47
N VAL A 64 6.03 -15.52 7.89
CA VAL A 64 6.06 -16.34 6.67
C VAL A 64 6.68 -15.56 5.52
N LEU A 65 6.24 -14.32 5.32
CA LEU A 65 6.79 -13.43 4.30
C LEU A 65 8.29 -13.20 4.50
N ASN A 66 8.72 -12.92 5.74
CA ASN A 66 10.13 -12.72 6.08
C ASN A 66 10.97 -13.97 5.77
N VAL A 67 10.53 -15.15 6.22
CA VAL A 67 11.24 -16.42 5.98
C VAL A 67 11.34 -16.69 4.47
N TRP A 68 10.24 -16.50 3.73
CA TRP A 68 10.21 -16.71 2.29
C TRP A 68 11.18 -15.76 1.56
N LEU A 69 11.18 -14.48 1.93
CA LEU A 69 12.08 -13.47 1.38
C LEU A 69 13.57 -13.75 1.65
N ASN A 70 13.90 -14.43 2.75
CA ASN A 70 15.29 -14.73 3.14
C ASN A 70 15.80 -16.10 2.64
N THR A 71 14.94 -16.94 2.07
CA THR A 71 15.33 -18.31 1.66
C THR A 71 15.61 -18.40 0.16
N ASN A 72 14.58 -18.29 -0.68
CA ASN A 72 14.71 -18.25 -2.13
C ASN A 72 13.52 -17.46 -2.71
N PRO A 73 13.62 -16.13 -2.80
CA PRO A 73 12.48 -15.29 -3.14
C PRO A 73 12.12 -15.40 -4.62
N ASN A 74 10.97 -16.00 -4.93
CA ASN A 74 10.28 -15.75 -6.20
C ASN A 74 9.36 -14.54 -6.03
N TYR A 75 9.83 -13.36 -6.43
CA TYR A 75 9.10 -12.10 -6.23
C TYR A 75 7.74 -12.06 -6.92
N GLN A 76 7.56 -12.77 -8.05
CA GLN A 76 6.26 -12.85 -8.71
C GLN A 76 5.25 -13.64 -7.88
N GLU A 77 5.67 -14.77 -7.30
CA GLU A 77 4.82 -15.57 -6.41
C GLU A 77 4.51 -14.81 -5.12
N ILE A 78 5.49 -14.12 -4.55
CA ILE A 78 5.30 -13.28 -3.36
C ILE A 78 4.31 -12.15 -3.63
N GLN A 79 4.41 -11.46 -4.77
CA GLN A 79 3.46 -10.42 -5.16
C GLN A 79 2.05 -10.96 -5.38
N ARG A 80 1.91 -12.14 -6.01
CA ARG A 80 0.61 -12.81 -6.18
C ARG A 80 0.02 -13.22 -4.84
N TRP A 81 0.83 -13.78 -3.94
CA TRP A 81 0.42 -14.18 -2.61
C TRP A 81 -0.04 -12.98 -1.76
N TYR A 82 0.73 -11.90 -1.75
CA TYR A 82 0.36 -10.64 -1.10
C TYR A 82 -0.97 -10.10 -1.64
N SER A 83 -1.10 -10.03 -2.97
CA SER A 83 -2.30 -9.52 -3.63
C SER A 83 -3.53 -10.40 -3.37
N GLY A 84 -3.33 -11.71 -3.32
CA GLY A 84 -4.35 -12.69 -2.97
C GLY A 84 -4.91 -12.41 -1.57
N TRP A 85 -4.06 -12.32 -0.55
CA TRP A 85 -4.48 -11.97 0.81
C TRP A 85 -5.20 -10.62 0.89
N ARG A 86 -4.67 -9.61 0.20
CA ARG A 86 -5.30 -8.29 0.16
C ARG A 86 -6.70 -8.34 -0.47
N SER A 87 -6.92 -9.19 -1.47
CA SER A 87 -8.23 -9.35 -2.14
C SER A 87 -9.27 -10.06 -1.29
N LEU A 88 -8.85 -10.86 -0.30
CA LEU A 88 -9.74 -11.57 0.61
C LEU A 88 -10.28 -10.70 1.75
N LEU A 89 -9.77 -9.48 1.90
CA LEU A 89 -10.18 -8.55 2.96
C LEU A 89 -11.38 -7.68 2.50
N PRO A 90 -12.48 -7.63 3.28
CA PRO A 90 -13.58 -6.70 3.04
C PRO A 90 -13.14 -5.24 3.01
N LEU A 91 -13.86 -4.40 2.26
CA LEU A 91 -13.51 -2.99 2.07
C LEU A 91 -13.40 -2.17 3.36
N ALA A 92 -14.20 -2.45 4.40
CA ALA A 92 -14.06 -1.72 5.66
C ALA A 92 -12.81 -2.15 6.45
N ILE A 93 -12.42 -3.42 6.35
CA ILE A 93 -11.23 -3.95 7.03
C ILE A 93 -9.97 -3.43 6.34
N ILE A 94 -9.86 -3.57 5.01
CA ILE A 94 -8.69 -3.10 4.26
C ILE A 94 -8.49 -1.58 4.35
N ASN A 95 -9.57 -0.81 4.57
CA ASN A 95 -9.48 0.64 4.71
C ASN A 95 -9.08 1.10 6.11
N HIS A 96 -9.11 0.21 7.11
CA HIS A 96 -8.76 0.52 8.48
C HIS A 96 -7.24 0.78 8.64
N THR A 97 -6.87 1.80 9.41
CA THR A 97 -5.48 2.28 9.54
C THR A 97 -4.53 1.18 9.98
N VAL A 98 -4.86 0.43 11.04
CA VAL A 98 -4.03 -0.69 11.55
C VAL A 98 -3.77 -1.75 10.47
N ILE A 99 -4.77 -2.06 9.64
CA ILE A 99 -4.64 -3.05 8.57
C ILE A 99 -3.74 -2.51 7.45
N LYS A 100 -3.93 -1.24 7.07
CA LYS A 100 -3.06 -0.57 6.09
C LYS A 100 -1.62 -0.54 6.56
N GLU A 101 -1.37 -0.23 7.83
CA GLU A 101 -0.03 -0.23 8.42
C GLU A 101 0.63 -1.61 8.32
N LYS A 102 -0.10 -2.68 8.67
CA LYS A 102 0.43 -4.05 8.58
C LYS A 102 0.66 -4.53 7.14
N LEU A 103 -0.24 -4.16 6.22
CA LEU A 103 -0.04 -4.41 4.79
C LEU A 103 1.14 -3.61 4.22
N THR A 104 1.36 -2.39 4.70
CA THR A 104 2.50 -1.54 4.32
C THR A 104 3.80 -2.10 4.87
N GLU A 105 3.80 -2.61 6.10
CA GLU A 105 4.93 -3.29 6.72
C GLU A 105 5.41 -4.45 5.82
N GLY A 106 4.48 -5.29 5.34
CA GLY A 106 4.80 -6.36 4.39
C GLY A 106 5.35 -5.86 3.05
N LEU A 107 4.79 -4.79 2.48
CA LEU A 107 5.33 -4.18 1.25
C LEU A 107 6.75 -3.67 1.43
N VAL A 108 7.02 -2.97 2.54
CA VAL A 108 8.35 -2.47 2.86
C VAL A 108 9.36 -3.62 2.99
N MET A 109 8.97 -4.78 3.53
CA MET A 109 9.84 -5.96 3.58
C MET A 109 10.18 -6.49 2.18
N ILE A 110 9.20 -6.51 1.26
CA ILE A 110 9.39 -6.91 -0.14
C ILE A 110 10.31 -5.91 -0.86
N ASP A 111 10.02 -4.61 -0.77
CA ASP A 111 10.75 -3.54 -1.45
C ASP A 111 12.21 -3.44 -0.97
N ARG A 112 12.45 -3.62 0.34
CA ARG A 112 13.81 -3.68 0.91
C ARG A 112 14.64 -4.84 0.34
N ARG A 113 14.01 -5.93 -0.06
CA ARG A 113 14.69 -7.09 -0.66
C ARG A 113 14.89 -6.93 -2.15
N ILE A 114 13.95 -6.30 -2.86
CA ILE A 114 14.07 -5.99 -4.30
C ILE A 114 15.12 -4.91 -4.55
N SER A 115 15.15 -3.88 -3.70
CA SER A 115 16.09 -2.75 -3.85
C SER A 115 17.54 -3.11 -3.54
N GLY A 116 17.80 -4.36 -3.15
CA GLY A 116 19.11 -4.82 -2.72
C GLY A 116 19.53 -4.17 -1.40
N SER A 117 20.46 -4.82 -0.74
CA SER A 117 21.16 -4.40 0.46
C SER A 117 21.90 -3.07 0.26
N VAL A 118 21.18 -1.95 0.12
CA VAL A 118 21.78 -0.65 0.39
C VAL A 118 21.81 -0.57 1.91
N ASN A 119 22.97 -0.89 2.48
CA ASN A 119 23.35 -0.31 3.76
C ASN A 119 23.05 1.17 3.65
N VAL A 120 21.96 1.63 4.28
CA VAL A 120 21.87 3.02 4.69
C VAL A 120 22.81 3.12 5.89
N GLN A 121 24.11 3.09 5.59
CA GLN A 121 25.06 3.91 6.30
C GLN A 121 24.43 5.29 6.37
N SER A 122 24.28 5.74 7.61
CA SER A 122 24.38 7.13 8.03
C SER A 122 24.00 8.13 6.96
N THR A 123 22.81 8.71 7.11
CA THR A 123 22.51 10.05 6.62
C THR A 123 23.78 10.92 6.67
N PRO A 124 24.21 11.58 5.58
CA PRO A 124 25.12 12.71 5.73
C PRO A 124 24.35 13.75 6.53
N GLN A 125 24.65 13.81 7.82
CA GLN A 125 24.20 14.89 8.67
C GLN A 125 24.68 16.19 7.99
N PRO A 126 23.82 17.21 7.81
CA PRO A 126 24.28 18.54 7.39
C PRO A 126 25.37 19.00 8.38
N PRO A 127 26.43 19.69 7.92
CA PRO A 127 27.45 20.20 8.82
C PRO A 127 26.79 21.06 9.93
N PRO A 128 27.28 21.01 11.18
CA PRO A 128 26.72 21.83 12.24
C PRO A 128 26.91 23.31 11.87
N LEU A 129 25.82 24.07 11.83
CA LEU A 129 25.89 25.52 11.78
C LEU A 129 26.52 26.04 13.10
N PRO A 130 27.33 27.11 13.05
CA PRO A 130 27.81 27.76 14.27
C PRO A 130 26.62 28.28 15.07
N ASN A 131 26.60 28.01 16.39
CA ASN A 131 25.62 28.57 17.32
C ASN A 131 25.62 30.11 17.24
N VAL A 132 24.57 30.69 16.67
CA VAL A 132 24.25 32.11 16.83
C VAL A 132 22.97 32.20 17.64
N ASN A 133 23.12 32.71 18.86
CA ASN A 133 22.06 32.94 19.83
C ASN A 133 21.21 34.13 19.34
N ILE A 134 19.97 33.90 18.90
CA ILE A 134 19.04 34.98 18.55
C ILE A 134 17.67 34.73 19.21
N ASN A 135 17.24 35.73 19.97
CA ASN A 135 16.01 35.83 20.74
C ASN A 135 14.74 35.54 19.92
N TYR A 136 13.80 34.81 20.53
CA TYR A 136 12.57 34.28 19.95
C TYR A 136 11.36 35.23 20.07
N GLU A 137 11.52 36.53 19.79
CA GLU A 137 10.43 37.49 19.92
C GLU A 137 10.32 38.46 18.74
N ALA A 138 10.03 37.93 17.56
CA ALA A 138 9.35 38.68 16.49
C ALA A 138 8.90 37.71 15.39
N ILE A 139 7.71 37.96 14.82
CA ILE A 139 7.08 37.26 13.69
C ILE A 139 6.06 36.18 14.13
N TYR A 140 5.12 36.60 14.96
CA TYR A 140 3.71 36.29 14.70
C TYR A 140 3.25 37.26 13.61
N ASN A 141 2.56 36.75 12.58
CA ASN A 141 2.00 37.45 11.41
C ASN A 141 2.88 37.58 10.16
N ARG A 142 2.91 36.50 9.35
CA ARG A 142 2.58 36.59 7.92
C ARG A 142 2.23 35.20 7.38
N GLY A 143 1.05 35.10 6.77
CA GLY A 143 0.51 33.83 6.30
C GLY A 143 1.06 33.35 4.95
N VAL A 144 0.39 32.29 4.51
CA VAL A 144 0.31 31.69 3.16
C VAL A 144 1.08 30.36 2.97
N ALA A 145 0.28 29.35 2.58
CA ALA A 145 0.60 28.08 1.89
C ALA A 145 1.06 26.86 2.72
N THR A 146 0.07 26.27 3.39
CA THR A 146 -0.42 24.88 3.23
C THR A 146 0.39 23.90 2.34
N THR A 147 0.77 22.78 2.97
CA THR A 147 0.93 21.40 2.45
C THR A 147 2.05 21.10 1.45
N SER A 148 3.23 20.75 1.97
CA SER A 148 4.12 19.76 1.35
C SER A 148 3.60 18.36 1.70
N SER A 149 2.88 17.76 0.75
CA SER A 149 2.40 16.38 0.84
C SER A 149 3.59 15.43 0.90
N THR A 150 3.61 14.64 1.95
CA THR A 150 4.51 13.53 2.19
C THR A 150 4.54 12.61 0.97
N VAL A 151 5.75 12.35 0.46
CA VAL A 151 6.04 11.48 -0.67
C VAL A 151 5.59 10.05 -0.33
N VAL A 152 4.35 9.73 -0.69
CA VAL A 152 3.83 8.37 -0.79
C VAL A 152 4.19 7.92 -2.19
N SER A 153 5.15 6.98 -2.32
CA SER A 153 5.54 6.33 -3.58
C SER A 153 4.33 5.60 -4.18
N SER A 154 3.47 6.35 -4.88
CA SER A 154 2.23 5.89 -5.48
C SER A 154 2.54 5.15 -6.78
N PHE A 155 1.59 4.38 -7.30
CA PHE A 155 1.73 3.78 -8.64
C PHE A 155 2.04 4.84 -9.72
N LYS A 156 1.61 6.09 -9.50
CA LYS A 156 2.04 7.25 -10.30
C LYS A 156 3.57 7.44 -10.33
N ASP A 157 4.25 7.29 -9.20
CA ASP A 157 5.70 7.48 -9.11
C ASP A 157 6.47 6.35 -9.79
N LEU A 158 5.90 5.14 -9.82
CA LEU A 158 6.43 4.05 -10.64
C LEU A 158 6.31 4.36 -12.13
N VAL A 159 5.16 4.88 -12.57
CA VAL A 159 4.93 5.31 -13.96
C VAL A 159 5.90 6.45 -14.32
N GLU A 160 6.08 7.41 -13.43
CA GLU A 160 7.00 8.54 -13.60
C GLU A 160 8.46 8.12 -13.66
N LYS A 161 8.91 7.28 -12.72
CA LYS A 161 10.27 6.71 -12.72
C LYS A 161 10.52 5.94 -14.01
N LYS A 162 9.57 5.12 -14.44
CA LYS A 162 9.72 4.31 -15.64
C LYS A 162 9.68 5.15 -16.93
N ALA A 163 8.96 6.27 -16.94
CA ALA A 163 9.06 7.26 -18.02
C ALA A 163 10.48 7.85 -18.08
N SER A 164 11.01 8.30 -16.94
CA SER A 164 12.36 8.88 -16.81
C SER A 164 13.45 7.91 -17.27
N ASP A 165 13.39 6.64 -16.86
CA ASP A 165 14.34 5.58 -17.25
C ASP A 165 14.38 5.35 -18.77
N HIS A 166 13.30 5.68 -19.49
CA HIS A 166 13.18 5.54 -20.94
C HIS A 166 13.25 6.89 -21.67
N ASN A 167 13.70 7.96 -20.99
CA ASN A 167 13.76 9.34 -21.51
C ASN A 167 12.40 9.88 -22.01
N LEU A 168 11.30 9.40 -21.46
CA LEU A 168 9.95 9.83 -21.78
C LEU A 168 9.47 10.90 -20.80
N LEU A 169 8.76 11.90 -21.34
CA LEU A 169 8.15 12.96 -20.53
C LEU A 169 6.94 12.40 -19.74
N PHE A 170 6.83 12.79 -18.47
CA PHE A 170 5.64 12.53 -17.66
C PHE A 170 5.20 13.80 -16.94
N LEU A 171 4.19 14.50 -17.48
CA LEU A 171 3.76 15.80 -16.97
C LEU A 171 2.23 15.89 -16.85
N PRO A 172 1.68 16.51 -15.78
CA PRO A 172 0.24 16.78 -15.70
C PRO A 172 -0.16 17.82 -16.75
N ILE A 173 -1.27 17.58 -17.45
CA ILE A 173 -1.84 18.56 -18.38
C ILE A 173 -2.75 19.50 -17.60
N THR A 174 -2.31 20.75 -17.43
CA THR A 174 -3.09 21.80 -16.75
C THR A 174 -4.43 22.01 -17.44
N ASN A 175 -5.51 22.12 -16.66
CA ASN A 175 -6.90 22.27 -17.14
C ASN A 175 -7.48 21.07 -17.91
N ARG A 176 -6.88 19.88 -17.81
CA ARG A 176 -7.41 18.66 -18.43
C ARG A 176 -7.64 17.56 -17.41
N THR A 177 -8.90 17.23 -17.19
CA THR A 177 -9.34 16.12 -16.34
C THR A 177 -10.32 15.23 -17.11
N PHE A 178 -10.37 13.95 -16.75
CA PHE A 178 -11.34 12.99 -17.28
C PHE A 178 -12.01 12.30 -16.09
N GLU A 179 -13.34 12.39 -15.99
CA GLU A 179 -14.12 11.87 -14.84
C GLU A 179 -13.60 12.34 -13.47
N GLY A 180 -13.12 13.58 -13.38
CA GLY A 180 -12.53 14.14 -12.15
C GLY A 180 -11.12 13.64 -11.82
N LYS A 181 -10.52 12.82 -12.69
CA LYS A 181 -9.14 12.33 -12.57
C LYS A 181 -8.20 13.17 -13.43
N GLN A 182 -6.97 13.39 -12.95
CA GLN A 182 -5.95 14.14 -13.66
C GLN A 182 -5.49 13.38 -14.91
N VAL A 183 -5.40 14.09 -16.04
CA VAL A 183 -4.76 13.57 -17.27
C VAL A 183 -3.29 13.99 -17.29
N TYR A 184 -2.43 13.04 -17.60
CA TYR A 184 -0.98 13.20 -17.73
C TYR A 184 -0.56 12.98 -19.19
N GLN A 185 0.46 13.71 -19.62
CA GLN A 185 1.20 13.43 -20.85
C GLN A 185 2.30 12.43 -20.52
N PHE A 186 2.34 11.30 -21.24
CA PHE A 186 3.37 10.27 -21.15
C PHE A 186 4.00 10.10 -22.55
N GLY A 187 5.16 10.72 -22.77
CA GLY A 187 5.76 10.84 -24.11
C GLY A 187 4.83 11.57 -25.08
N ASN A 188 4.43 10.90 -26.16
CA ASN A 188 3.45 11.37 -27.14
C ASN A 188 1.99 10.99 -26.81
N ALA A 189 1.76 10.23 -25.74
CA ALA A 189 0.45 9.70 -25.37
C ALA A 189 -0.19 10.50 -24.23
N ASN A 190 -1.53 10.57 -24.22
CA ASN A 190 -2.30 11.11 -23.10
C ASN A 190 -2.83 9.95 -22.25
N ILE A 191 -2.58 9.98 -20.95
CA ILE A 191 -2.99 8.92 -20.02
C ILE A 191 -3.70 9.48 -18.79
N TYR A 192 -4.53 8.67 -18.15
CA TYR A 192 -4.90 8.87 -16.75
C TYR A 192 -4.69 7.57 -15.98
N ILE A 193 -4.66 7.66 -14.65
CA ILE A 193 -4.44 6.52 -13.78
C ILE A 193 -5.64 6.35 -12.86
N ASP A 194 -6.20 5.15 -12.81
CA ASP A 194 -7.27 4.79 -11.89
C ASP A 194 -6.99 3.44 -11.22
N LYS A 195 -7.01 3.39 -9.89
CA LYS A 195 -6.81 2.16 -9.09
C LYS A 195 -5.63 1.29 -9.56
N ASN A 196 -4.50 1.92 -9.90
CA ASN A 196 -3.28 1.28 -10.42
C ASN A 196 -3.41 0.67 -11.83
N VAL A 197 -4.37 1.12 -12.62
CA VAL A 197 -4.52 0.81 -14.05
C VAL A 197 -4.26 2.10 -14.83
N ILE A 198 -3.44 1.99 -15.89
CA ILE A 198 -3.18 3.11 -16.80
C ILE A 198 -4.21 3.03 -17.92
N PHE A 199 -4.86 4.15 -18.19
CA PHE A 199 -5.74 4.32 -19.33
C PHE A 199 -5.09 5.27 -20.32
N VAL A 200 -4.97 4.87 -21.57
CA VAL A 200 -4.43 5.70 -22.66
C VAL A 200 -5.57 6.17 -23.56
N TYR A 201 -5.50 7.41 -24.01
CA TYR A 201 -6.45 7.97 -24.96
C TYR A 201 -6.06 7.61 -26.39
N GLU A 202 -6.88 6.82 -27.05
CA GLU A 202 -6.66 6.33 -28.41
C GLU A 202 -7.99 6.16 -29.14
N ASN A 203 -8.05 6.53 -30.43
CA ASN A 203 -9.25 6.38 -31.28
C ASN A 203 -10.53 6.96 -30.63
N ASN A 204 -10.39 8.12 -29.99
CA ASN A 204 -11.46 8.83 -29.28
C ASN A 204 -12.05 8.05 -28.07
N GLN A 205 -11.31 7.05 -27.56
CA GLN A 205 -11.70 6.22 -26.42
C GLN A 205 -10.54 6.10 -25.42
N TRP A 206 -10.87 5.77 -24.17
CA TRP A 206 -9.89 5.47 -23.13
C TRP A 206 -9.79 3.97 -22.93
N ILE A 207 -8.63 3.38 -23.23
CA ILE A 207 -8.42 1.94 -23.15
C ILE A 207 -7.41 1.61 -22.04
N PRO A 208 -7.63 0.54 -21.26
CA PRO A 208 -6.67 0.10 -20.25
C PRO A 208 -5.44 -0.49 -20.95
N LEU A 209 -4.25 -0.04 -20.53
CA LEU A 209 -2.97 -0.48 -21.09
C LEU A 209 -1.97 -0.78 -19.96
N ARG A 210 -1.12 -1.79 -20.14
CA ARG A 210 -0.05 -2.09 -19.19
C ARG A 210 1.09 -1.10 -19.36
N LEU A 211 1.84 -0.85 -18.28
CA LEU A 211 2.97 0.09 -18.29
C LEU A 211 4.02 -0.24 -19.35
N ASN A 212 4.38 -1.51 -19.53
CA ASN A 212 5.37 -1.91 -20.55
C ASN A 212 4.86 -1.66 -21.98
N ASP A 213 3.58 -1.91 -22.23
CA ASP A 213 2.97 -1.69 -23.55
C ASP A 213 2.85 -0.19 -23.85
N LEU A 214 2.59 0.63 -22.81
CA LEU A 214 2.60 2.08 -22.90
C LEU A 214 3.98 2.62 -23.30
N ILE A 215 5.06 2.11 -22.70
CA ILE A 215 6.43 2.55 -22.98
C ILE A 215 6.78 2.27 -24.45
N HIS A 216 6.54 1.06 -24.94
CA HIS A 216 6.79 0.73 -26.35
C HIS A 216 5.98 1.60 -27.33
N ARG A 217 4.85 2.14 -26.88
CA ARG A 217 3.96 2.98 -27.67
C ARG A 217 4.30 4.47 -27.60
N ALA A 218 4.99 4.88 -26.54
CA ALA A 218 5.34 6.26 -26.25
C ALA A 218 6.76 6.67 -26.73
N VAL A 219 7.56 5.69 -27.13
CA VAL A 219 8.87 5.86 -27.80
C VAL A 219 8.69 6.17 -29.28
#